data_AF-A0A520YSL9-F1
#
_entry.id   AF-A0A520YSL9-F1
#
_cell.length_a   1.000
_cell.length_b   1.000
_cell.length_c   1.000
_cell.angle_alpha   90.00
_cell.angle_beta   90.00
_cell.angle_gamma   90.00
#
_symmetry.space_group_name_H-M   'P 1'
#
loop_
_entity.id
_entity.type
_entity.pdbx_description
1 polymer ?
#
loop_
_entity_poly.entity_id
_entity_poly.type
_entity_poly.pdbx_seq_one_letter_code
_entity_poly.pdbx_strand_id
1 'polypeptide(L)' 'MKTYLVSLVRSYAVTIEADNEEEACRCAEFFIGDCHDLSTHKDKQNNKFSIIEIEPTFNEAVDVEEAEE' A
#
# COMPACT_ATOMS: atom_id res chain seq x y z
N MET A 1 6.18 -9.31 24.91
CA MET A 1 6.64 -8.26 23.98
C MET A 1 5.88 -6.98 24.28
N LYS A 2 6.38 -5.82 23.83
CA LYS A 2 5.63 -4.55 23.88
C LYS A 2 4.96 -4.32 22.53
N THR A 3 3.83 -3.62 22.53
CA THR A 3 3.11 -3.20 21.32
C THR A 3 3.54 -1.78 20.94
N TYR A 4 3.71 -1.53 19.65
CA TYR A 4 4.09 -0.24 19.10
C TYR A 4 3.13 0.11 17.95
N LEU A 5 2.66 1.36 17.91
CA LEU A 5 2.00 1.91 16.74
C LEU A 5 3.08 2.51 15.83
N VAL A 6 3.09 2.10 14.56
CA VAL A 6 4.05 2.56 13.57
C VAL A 6 3.29 3.01 12.32
N SER A 7 3.35 4.30 11.99
CA SER A 7 2.84 4.82 10.71
C SER A 7 3.90 4.62 9.64
N LEU A 8 3.55 3.92 8.56
CA LEU A 8 4.43 3.67 7.42
C LEU A 8 3.81 4.25 6.15
N VAL A 9 4.57 5.05 5.41
CA VAL A 9 4.16 5.57 4.09
C VAL A 9 4.85 4.75 3.01
N ARG A 10 4.10 4.33 2.00
CA ARG A 10 4.62 3.70 0.78
C ARG A 10 4.11 4.49 -0.41
N SER A 11 5.03 4.91 -1.29
CA SER A 11 4.69 5.64 -2.51
C SER A 11 5.02 4.77 -3.70
N TYR A 12 4.10 4.73 -4.66
CA TYR A 12 4.19 3.93 -5.87
C TYR A 12 3.91 4.84 -7.05
N ALA A 13 4.69 4.69 -8.12
CA ALA A 13 4.31 5.18 -9.45
C ALA A 13 3.72 3.98 -10.20
N VAL A 14 2.49 4.13 -10.68
CA VAL A 14 1.74 3.05 -11.31
C VAL A 14 1.23 3.54 -12.66
N THR A 15 1.43 2.74 -13.69
CA THR A 15 0.80 2.95 -14.99
C THR A 15 -0.41 2.03 -15.05
N ILE A 16 -1.60 2.60 -15.22
CA ILE A 16 -2.86 1.87 -15.21
C ILE A 16 -3.70 2.29 -16.41
N GLU A 17 -4.37 1.32 -17.03
CA GLU A 17 -5.37 1.57 -18.05
C GLU A 17 -6.71 1.85 -17.37
N ALA A 18 -7.32 3.00 -17.65
CA ALA A 18 -8.61 3.43 -17.12
C ALA A 18 -9.28 4.41 -18.11
N ASP A 19 -10.59 4.60 -18.00
CA ASP A 19 -11.31 5.46 -18.94
C ASP A 19 -11.00 6.96 -18.74
N ASN A 20 -10.55 7.35 -17.53
CA ASN A 20 -10.21 8.72 -17.17
C ASN A 20 -9.39 8.78 -15.87
N GLU A 21 -8.87 9.97 -15.56
CA GLU A 21 -8.10 10.28 -14.34
C GLU A 21 -8.83 9.90 -13.03
N GLU A 22 -10.13 10.18 -12.92
CA GLU A 22 -10.89 9.88 -11.70
C GLU A 22 -10.97 8.36 -11.46
N GLU A 23 -11.23 7.60 -12.51
CA GLU A 23 -11.22 6.14 -12.44
C GLU A 23 -9.82 5.60 -12.16
N ALA A 24 -8.78 6.18 -12.77
CA ALA A 24 -7.40 5.83 -12.50
C ALA A 24 -7.04 6.01 -11.01
N CYS A 25 -7.31 7.19 -10.44
CA CYS A 25 -7.12 7.46 -9.01
C CYS A 25 -7.84 6.43 -8.14
N ARG A 26 -9.14 6.23 -8.38
CA ARG A 26 -9.94 5.29 -7.60
C ARG A 26 -9.42 3.87 -7.68
N CYS A 27 -9.02 3.41 -8.86
CA CYS A 27 -8.46 2.08 -9.06
C CYS A 27 -7.11 1.93 -8.35
N ALA A 28 -6.24 2.94 -8.41
CA ALA A 28 -4.97 2.94 -7.70
C ALA A 28 -5.17 2.89 -6.18
N GLU A 29 -6.01 3.77 -5.64
CA GLU A 29 -6.33 3.81 -4.20
C GLU A 29 -6.96 2.51 -3.72
N PHE A 30 -7.88 1.93 -4.49
CA PHE A 30 -8.66 0.77 -4.05
C PHE A 30 -7.90 -0.55 -4.22
N PHE A 31 -7.31 -0.79 -5.40
CA PHE A 31 -6.70 -2.08 -5.72
C PHE A 31 -5.23 -2.19 -5.33
N ILE A 32 -4.52 -1.06 -5.15
CA ILE A 32 -3.09 -1.03 -4.81
C ILE A 32 -2.89 -0.69 -3.33
N GLY A 33 -3.90 -0.11 -2.66
CA GLY A 33 -3.89 0.16 -1.22
C GLY A 33 -3.90 -1.08 -0.31
N ASP A 34 -4.01 -2.30 -0.85
CA ASP A 34 -4.04 -3.53 -0.02
C ASP A 34 -2.68 -3.78 0.66
N CYS A 35 -2.65 -3.50 1.96
CA CYS A 35 -1.48 -3.73 2.80
C CYS A 35 -1.68 -4.96 3.68
N HIS A 36 -1.29 -6.14 3.20
CA HIS A 36 -1.28 -7.37 4.00
C HIS A 36 0.14 -7.76 4.48
N ASP A 37 0.19 -8.58 5.54
CA ASP A 37 1.44 -9.09 6.10
C ASP A 37 2.03 -10.18 5.18
N LEU A 38 3.05 -9.79 4.42
CA LEU A 38 3.79 -10.68 3.53
C LEU A 38 4.89 -11.50 4.23
N SER A 39 5.12 -11.31 5.53
CA SER A 39 6.20 -12.00 6.23
C SER A 39 5.91 -13.50 6.39
N THR A 40 6.88 -14.33 6.03
CA THR A 40 6.77 -15.78 6.20
C THR A 40 6.92 -16.17 7.66
N HIS A 41 6.52 -17.40 8.03
CA HIS A 41 6.80 -17.94 9.36
C HIS A 41 8.29 -17.88 9.72
N LYS A 42 9.17 -18.06 8.74
CA LYS A 42 10.63 -17.98 8.93
C LYS A 42 11.06 -16.55 9.26
N ASP A 43 10.50 -15.54 8.58
CA ASP A 43 10.80 -14.13 8.85
C ASP A 43 10.37 -13.72 10.25
N LYS A 44 9.18 -14.15 10.66
CA LYS A 44 8.63 -13.90 12.01
C LYS A 44 9.51 -14.52 13.10
N GLN A 45 9.97 -15.76 12.91
CA GLN A 45 10.85 -16.44 13.85
C GLN A 45 12.25 -15.80 13.92
N ASN A 46 12.86 -15.51 12.77
CA ASN A 46 14.22 -14.97 12.71
C ASN A 46 14.32 -13.57 13.32
N ASN A 47 13.33 -12.73 13.07
CA ASN A 47 13.32 -11.33 13.51
C ASN A 47 12.56 -11.13 14.83
N LYS A 48 11.95 -12.18 15.38
CA LYS A 48 11.19 -12.16 16.65
C LYS A 48 10.10 -11.06 16.69
N PHE A 49 9.39 -10.88 15.58
CA PHE A 49 8.23 -9.98 15.50
C PHE A 49 7.01 -10.69 14.88
N SER A 50 5.84 -10.09 15.08
CA SER A 50 4.62 -10.42 14.34
C SER A 50 3.86 -9.13 14.09
N ILE A 51 3.32 -8.98 12.89
CA ILE A 51 2.29 -7.98 12.62
C ILE A 51 0.97 -8.51 13.19
N ILE A 52 0.23 -7.66 13.89
CA ILE A 52 -1.06 -7.99 14.51
C ILE A 52 -2.19 -7.54 13.60
N GLU A 53 -2.09 -6.31 13.11
CA GLU A 53 -3.06 -5.64 12.27
C GLU A 53 -2.32 -4.67 11.36
N ILE A 54 -2.89 -4.43 10.18
CA ILE A 54 -2.45 -3.39 9.26
C ILE A 54 -3.68 -2.58 8.90
N GLU A 55 -3.65 -1.28 9.21
CA GLU A 55 -4.68 -0.33 8.86
C GLU A 55 -4.03 0.77 8.00
N PRO A 56 -4.55 1.07 6.80
CA PRO A 56 -4.07 2.18 6.00
C PRO A 56 -4.41 3.51 6.69
N THR A 57 -3.40 4.28 7.07
CA THR A 57 -3.60 5.62 7.70
C THR A 57 -3.64 6.76 6.68
N PHE A 58 -3.23 6.49 5.44
CA PHE A 58 -3.24 7.42 4.31
C PHE A 58 -3.37 6.60 3.03
N ASN A 59 -4.38 6.89 2.21
CA ASN A 59 -4.66 6.14 0.98
C ASN A 59 -5.31 7.06 -0.06
N GLU A 60 -4.50 7.92 -0.66
CA GLU A 60 -4.92 8.90 -1.67
C GLU A 60 -3.93 8.89 -2.83
N ALA A 61 -4.45 9.00 -4.06
CA ALA A 61 -3.65 9.27 -5.24
C ALA A 61 -3.14 10.72 -5.18
N VAL A 62 -1.83 10.90 -5.36
CA VAL A 62 -1.17 12.19 -5.10
C VAL A 62 -0.82 12.94 -6.40
N ASP A 63 -0.61 12.21 -7.50
CA ASP A 63 -0.19 12.78 -8.77
C ASP A 63 -0.71 11.90 -9.92
N VAL A 64 -1.39 12.51 -10.89
CA VAL A 64 -1.87 11.83 -12.10
C VAL A 64 -1.57 12.70 -13.31
N GLU A 65 -0.89 12.09 -14.27
CA GLU A 65 -0.58 12.69 -15.57
C GLU A 65 -0.99 11.69 -16.66
N GLU A 66 -1.47 12.19 -17.79
CA GLU A 66 -1.73 11.37 -18.97
C GLU A 66 -0.39 10.87 -19.53
N ALA A 67 -0.27 9.56 -19.73
CA ALA A 67 0.95 8.99 -20.29
C ALA A 67 1.07 9.38 -21.78
N GLU A 68 2.15 10.07 -22.14
CA GLU A 68 2.45 10.35 -23.55
C GLU A 68 2.73 9.01 -24.30
N GLU A 69 2.14 8.85 -25.50
CA GLU A 69 2.34 7.68 -26.39
C GLU A 69 3.79 7.50 -26.90
#